data_AF-A0A444R4Q0-F1
#
_entry.id   AF-A0A444R4Q0-F1
#
_cell.length_a   1.000
_cell.length_b   1.000
_cell.length_c   1.000
_cell.angle_alpha   90.00
_cell.angle_beta   90.00
_cell.angle_gamma   90.00
#
_symmetry.space_group_name_H-M   'P 1'
#
loop_
_entity.id
_entity.type
_entity.pdbx_description
1 polymer ?
#
loop_
_entity_poly.entity_id
_entity_poly.type
_entity_poly.pdbx_seq_one_letter_code
_entity_poly.pdbx_strand_id
1 'polypeptide(L)'
;LSQEVLLSLLSFCTACSIHGVQTRECGHTSRSPLDTLESAIGFHMRDWWQPTKANFFGHLKKPQIIAALNDAGLSGAARDAEKMKKGDAAEHAEHHMKDNRWVPGWMCAPHPQTDTTERTDNLADAA
;
A
#
# COMPACT_ATOMS: atom_id res chain seq x y z
N LEU A 1 -13.16 10.50 35.15
CA LEU A 1 -13.13 9.76 33.88
C LEU A 1 -12.91 8.28 34.20
N SER A 2 -13.61 7.36 33.54
CA SER A 2 -13.30 5.92 33.68
C SER A 2 -11.96 5.61 33.01
N GLN A 3 -11.34 4.49 33.39
CA GLN A 3 -10.08 4.03 32.78
C GLN A 3 -10.20 3.86 31.27
N GLU A 4 -11.32 3.33 30.80
CA GLU A 4 -11.64 3.17 29.38
C GLU A 4 -11.59 4.51 28.64
N VAL A 5 -12.27 5.54 29.15
CA VAL A 5 -12.31 6.85 28.49
C VAL A 5 -10.92 7.51 28.50
N LEU A 6 -10.13 7.33 29.56
CA LEU A 6 -8.74 7.81 29.58
C LEU A 6 -7.88 7.13 28.50
N LEU A 7 -8.03 5.81 28.33
CA LEU A 7 -7.33 5.07 27.27
C LEU A 7 -7.80 5.47 25.87
N SER A 8 -9.10 5.68 25.67
CA SER A 8 -9.63 6.18 24.39
C SER A 8 -9.10 7.56 24.05
N LEU A 9 -9.04 8.47 25.03
CA LEU A 9 -8.49 9.82 24.82
C LEU A 9 -6.99 9.76 24.52
N LEU A 10 -6.23 8.94 25.24
CA LEU A 10 -4.81 8.73 24.97
C LEU A 10 -4.58 8.14 23.55
N SER A 11 -5.38 7.15 23.17
CA SER A 11 -5.35 6.56 21.82
C SER A 11 -5.66 7.60 20.75
N PHE A 12 -6.64 8.47 20.98
CA PHE A 12 -6.97 9.54 20.05
C PHE A 12 -5.84 10.57 19.93
N CYS A 13 -5.29 11.04 21.05
CA CYS A 13 -4.18 12.00 21.08
C CYS A 13 -2.91 11.45 20.40
N THR A 14 -2.59 10.18 20.64
CA THR A 14 -1.45 9.51 20.00
C THR A 14 -1.66 9.35 18.51
N ALA A 15 -2.83 8.90 18.06
CA ALA A 15 -3.18 8.82 16.64
C ALA A 15 -3.05 10.18 15.92
N CYS A 16 -3.55 11.26 16.53
CA CYS A 16 -3.43 12.62 15.98
C CYS A 16 -1.99 13.14 15.88
N SER A 17 -1.04 12.53 16.60
CA SER A 17 0.37 12.93 16.61
C SER A 17 1.22 12.11 15.63
N ILE A 18 0.65 11.08 15.00
CA ILE A 18 1.35 10.18 14.10
C ILE A 18 1.10 10.63 12.65
N HIS A 19 2.17 10.80 11.88
CA HIS A 19 2.09 11.17 10.48
C HIS A 19 3.05 10.34 9.62
N GLY A 20 2.51 9.71 8.57
CA GLY A 20 3.25 8.83 7.66
C GLY A 20 3.69 9.47 6.35
N VAL A 21 3.85 10.82 6.29
CA VAL A 21 4.33 11.44 5.05
C VAL A 21 5.76 11.00 4.74
N GLN A 22 5.92 10.51 3.52
CA GLN A 22 7.18 10.12 2.95
C GLN A 22 7.54 11.09 1.82
N THR A 23 8.77 11.60 1.86
CA THR A 23 9.31 12.38 0.75
C THR A 23 9.68 11.44 -0.39
N ARG A 24 9.37 11.85 -1.62
CA ARG A 24 9.76 11.12 -2.81
C ARG A 24 10.96 11.77 -3.46
N GLU A 25 12.12 11.13 -3.36
CA GLU A 25 13.38 11.61 -3.91
C GLU A 25 13.73 10.83 -5.17
N CYS A 26 13.93 11.54 -6.30
CA CYS A 26 14.33 10.94 -7.58
C CYS A 26 13.47 9.74 -8.04
N GLY A 27 12.17 9.74 -7.70
CA GLY A 27 11.24 8.66 -8.06
C GLY A 27 11.19 7.49 -7.06
N HIS A 28 12.05 7.50 -6.04
CA HIS A 28 12.05 6.55 -4.93
C HIS A 28 11.33 7.13 -3.73
N THR A 29 10.55 6.28 -3.07
CA THR A 29 9.92 6.60 -1.78
C THR A 29 10.64 5.77 -0.73
N SER A 30 11.17 6.42 0.31
CA SER A 30 11.76 5.71 1.44
C SER A 30 10.69 4.96 2.23
N ARG A 31 11.11 3.91 2.94
CA ARG A 31 10.23 3.13 3.82
C ARG A 31 9.74 4.00 4.98
N SER A 32 8.50 3.77 5.44
CA SER A 32 7.93 4.54 6.54
C SER A 32 8.64 4.19 7.84
N PRO A 33 8.95 5.16 8.72
CA PRO A 33 9.27 4.82 10.11
C PRO A 33 8.09 4.15 10.83
N LEU A 34 6.88 4.26 10.27
CA LEU A 34 5.65 3.66 10.80
C LEU A 34 5.37 2.26 10.26
N ASP A 35 6.19 1.73 9.35
CA ASP A 35 5.99 0.42 8.71
C ASP A 35 5.67 -0.71 9.71
N THR A 36 6.41 -0.76 10.82
CA THR A 36 6.22 -1.74 11.89
C THR A 36 4.90 -1.53 12.61
N LEU A 37 4.55 -0.27 12.89
CA LEU A 37 3.29 0.08 13.55
C LEU A 37 2.09 -0.23 12.65
N GLU A 38 2.15 0.16 11.38
CA GLU A 38 1.14 -0.11 10.37
C GLU A 38 0.88 -1.62 10.23
N SER A 39 1.96 -2.41 10.20
CA SER A 39 1.86 -3.88 10.17
C SER A 39 1.21 -4.44 11.44
N ALA A 40 1.58 -3.93 12.62
CA ALA A 40 1.06 -4.40 13.91
C ALA A 40 -0.44 -4.13 14.08
N ILE A 41 -0.94 -3.02 13.51
CA ILE A 41 -2.38 -2.66 13.57
C ILE A 41 -3.17 -3.12 12.34
N GLY A 42 -2.53 -3.84 11.40
CA GLY A 42 -3.16 -4.28 10.16
C GLY A 42 -3.60 -3.12 9.25
N PHE A 43 -2.92 -1.98 9.33
CA PHE A 43 -3.23 -0.83 8.49
C PHE A 43 -2.72 -1.04 7.07
N HIS A 44 -3.60 -0.89 6.09
CA HIS A 44 -3.24 -0.92 4.68
C HIS A 44 -3.86 0.27 3.95
N MET A 45 -3.03 1.01 3.20
CA MET A 45 -3.49 2.18 2.43
C MET A 45 -4.63 1.85 1.44
N ARG A 46 -4.64 0.61 0.93
CA ARG A 46 -5.66 0.09 0.01
C ARG A 46 -7.09 0.04 0.57
N ASP A 47 -7.28 0.27 1.86
CA ASP A 47 -8.61 0.36 2.49
C ASP A 47 -9.22 1.76 2.38
N TRP A 48 -8.39 2.78 2.16
CA TRP A 48 -8.79 4.18 2.20
C TRP A 48 -8.52 4.92 0.89
N TRP A 49 -7.78 4.29 -0.01
CA TRP A 49 -7.39 4.87 -1.28
C TRP A 49 -7.61 3.90 -2.43
N GLN A 50 -8.14 4.42 -3.53
CA GLN A 50 -8.31 3.71 -4.79
C GLN A 50 -7.86 4.59 -5.97
N PRO A 51 -7.22 4.01 -6.99
CA PRO A 51 -6.76 4.78 -8.14
C PRO A 51 -7.95 5.15 -9.05
N THR A 52 -8.08 6.43 -9.36
CA THR A 52 -9.08 6.96 -10.31
C THR A 52 -8.40 7.79 -11.39
N LYS A 53 -9.12 8.08 -12.47
CA LYS A 53 -8.68 9.04 -13.49
C LYS A 53 -8.43 10.41 -12.88
N ALA A 54 -9.28 10.86 -11.96
CA ALA A 54 -9.16 12.18 -11.36
C ALA A 54 -7.97 12.31 -10.40
N ASN A 55 -7.67 11.27 -9.61
CA ASN A 55 -6.64 11.34 -8.56
C ASN A 55 -5.26 10.79 -8.96
N PHE A 56 -5.18 9.91 -9.96
CA PHE A 56 -3.96 9.15 -10.25
C PHE A 56 -3.72 8.96 -11.75
N PHE A 57 -4.56 8.21 -12.47
CA PHE A 57 -4.29 7.87 -13.87
C PHE A 57 -4.29 9.09 -14.79
N GLY A 58 -5.04 10.14 -14.46
CA GLY A 58 -5.02 11.41 -15.16
C GLY A 58 -3.68 12.14 -15.10
N HIS A 59 -2.85 11.86 -14.09
CA HIS A 59 -1.52 12.44 -13.94
C HIS A 59 -0.41 11.59 -14.58
N LEU A 60 -0.71 10.34 -14.92
CA LEU A 60 0.25 9.41 -15.51
C LEU A 60 0.35 9.57 -17.04
N LYS A 61 1.53 9.28 -17.58
CA LYS A 61 1.71 9.05 -19.02
C LYS A 61 1.08 7.71 -19.39
N LYS A 62 0.57 7.59 -20.62
CA LYS A 62 -0.07 6.35 -21.11
C LYS A 62 0.77 5.07 -20.85
N PRO A 63 2.09 5.03 -21.10
CA PRO A 63 2.91 3.85 -20.75
C PRO A 63 2.89 3.49 -19.26
N GLN A 64 2.77 4.48 -18.37
CA GLN A 64 2.69 4.24 -16.92
C GLN A 64 1.33 3.69 -16.50
N ILE A 65 0.25 4.06 -17.20
CA ILE A 65 -1.09 3.48 -16.98
C ILE A 65 -1.08 2.00 -17.39
N ILE A 66 -0.47 1.68 -18.54
CA ILE A 66 -0.32 0.29 -19.01
C ILE A 66 0.55 -0.52 -18.04
N ALA A 67 1.64 0.06 -17.52
CA ALA A 67 2.47 -0.58 -16.51
C ALA A 67 1.69 -0.86 -15.21
N ALA A 68 0.88 0.09 -14.74
CA ALA A 68 0.04 -0.09 -13.56
C ALA A 68 -1.02 -1.21 -13.75
N LEU A 69 -1.63 -1.30 -14.94
CA LEU A 69 -2.55 -2.38 -15.27
C LEU A 69 -1.87 -3.75 -15.28
N ASN A 70 -0.66 -3.84 -15.84
CA ASN A 70 0.11 -5.09 -15.80
C ASN A 70 0.52 -5.48 -14.38
N ASP A 71 0.95 -4.51 -13.57
CA ASP A 71 1.31 -4.72 -12.15
C ASP A 71 0.11 -5.20 -11.33
N ALA A 72 -1.10 -4.75 -11.68
CA ALA A 72 -2.36 -5.24 -11.11
C ALA A 72 -2.80 -6.61 -11.64
N GLY A 73 -2.02 -7.27 -12.51
CA GLY A 73 -2.36 -8.55 -13.14
C GLY A 73 -3.42 -8.44 -14.26
N LEU A 74 -3.75 -7.23 -14.70
CA LEU A 74 -4.79 -6.94 -15.70
C LEU A 74 -4.18 -6.82 -17.12
N SER A 75 -3.39 -7.81 -17.53
CA SER A 75 -2.66 -7.76 -18.81
C SER A 75 -3.56 -7.65 -20.05
N GLY A 76 -4.79 -8.14 -19.99
CA GLY A 76 -5.80 -7.94 -21.04
C GLY A 76 -6.17 -6.46 -21.20
N ALA A 77 -6.58 -5.83 -20.10
CA ALA A 77 -6.91 -4.39 -20.07
C ALA A 77 -5.68 -3.53 -20.42
N ALA A 78 -4.47 -3.96 -20.03
CA ALA A 78 -3.24 -3.27 -20.40
C ALA A 78 -3.03 -3.24 -21.93
N ARG A 79 -3.28 -4.36 -22.63
CA ARG A 79 -3.20 -4.45 -24.09
C ARG A 79 -4.27 -3.60 -24.80
N ASP A 80 -5.47 -3.51 -24.23
CA ASP A 80 -6.52 -2.66 -24.78
C ASP A 80 -6.16 -1.18 -24.61
N ALA A 81 -5.61 -0.79 -23.46
CA ALA A 81 -5.13 0.56 -23.18
C ALA A 81 -4.00 1.03 -24.13
N GLU A 82 -3.19 0.12 -24.69
CA GLU A 82 -2.17 0.45 -25.71
C GLU A 82 -2.76 1.07 -26.97
N LYS A 83 -4.00 0.73 -27.34
CA LYS A 83 -4.66 1.24 -28.55
C LYS A 83 -5.52 2.48 -28.29
N MET A 84 -5.71 2.84 -27.03
CA MET A 84 -6.55 3.96 -26.60
C MET A 84 -5.80 5.30 -26.55
N LYS A 85 -6.55 6.41 -26.58
CA LYS A 85 -6.01 7.72 -26.20
C LYS A 85 -5.76 7.75 -24.70
N LYS A 86 -4.85 8.61 -24.22
CA LYS A 86 -4.47 8.70 -22.80
C LYS A 86 -5.65 8.95 -21.85
N GLY A 87 -6.62 9.77 -22.28
CA GLY A 87 -7.82 10.05 -21.49
C GLY A 87 -8.71 8.82 -21.30
N ASP A 88 -8.90 8.06 -22.38
CA ASP A 88 -9.72 6.85 -22.40
C ASP A 88 -9.01 5.71 -21.67
N ALA A 89 -7.69 5.58 -21.84
CA ALA A 89 -6.87 4.62 -21.10
C ALA A 89 -6.94 4.84 -19.58
N ALA A 90 -7.03 6.09 -19.13
CA ALA A 90 -7.18 6.43 -17.72
C ALA A 90 -8.57 6.04 -17.17
N GLU A 91 -9.64 6.27 -17.94
CA GLU A 91 -11.00 5.83 -17.63
C GLU A 91 -11.12 4.30 -17.60
N HIS A 92 -10.51 3.65 -18.60
CA HIS A 92 -10.46 2.19 -18.69
C HIS A 92 -9.72 1.58 -17.49
N ALA A 93 -8.58 2.17 -17.10
CA ALA A 93 -7.84 1.72 -15.93
C ALA A 93 -8.65 1.89 -14.64
N GLU A 94 -9.31 3.03 -14.44
CA GLU A 94 -10.21 3.23 -13.31
C GLU A 94 -11.32 2.16 -13.26
N HIS A 95 -11.95 1.87 -14.40
CA HIS A 95 -13.02 0.87 -14.46
C HIS A 95 -12.54 -0.53 -14.03
N HIS A 96 -11.40 -0.98 -14.55
CA HIS A 96 -10.86 -2.30 -14.23
C HIS A 96 -10.22 -2.40 -12.85
N MET A 97 -9.78 -1.27 -12.28
CA MET A 97 -9.08 -1.23 -11.00
C MET A 97 -9.99 -0.83 -9.83
N LYS A 98 -11.26 -0.50 -10.09
CA LYS A 98 -12.24 -0.11 -9.06
C LYS A 98 -12.43 -1.17 -7.97
N ASP A 99 -12.53 -2.43 -8.37
CA ASP A 99 -12.79 -3.55 -7.46
C ASP A 99 -11.50 -4.31 -7.08
N ASN A 100 -10.35 -3.87 -7.60
CA ASN A 100 -9.07 -4.41 -7.19
C ASN A 100 -8.56 -3.60 -6.00
N ARG A 101 -7.96 -4.27 -5.02
CA ARG A 101 -7.31 -3.56 -3.90
C ARG A 101 -5.92 -3.07 -4.32
N TRP A 102 -5.65 -2.79 -5.59
CA TRP A 102 -4.30 -2.43 -6.04
C TRP A 102 -3.94 -1.03 -5.59
N VAL A 103 -2.69 -0.86 -5.17
CA VAL A 103 -2.08 0.44 -4.90
C VAL A 103 -0.65 0.43 -5.47
N PRO A 104 -0.10 1.58 -5.85
CA PRO A 104 1.30 1.66 -6.28
C PRO A 104 2.23 1.05 -5.24
N GLY A 105 3.34 0.44 -5.67
CA GLY A 105 4.27 -0.26 -4.77
C GLY A 105 4.79 0.57 -3.59
N TRP A 106 4.89 1.90 -3.73
CA TRP A 106 5.29 2.79 -2.64
C TRP A 106 4.19 3.05 -1.59
N MET A 107 2.94 2.69 -1.87
CA MET A 107 1.83 2.67 -0.92
C MET A 107 1.58 1.26 -0.33
N CYS A 108 2.25 0.23 -0.85
CA CYS A 108 2.10 -1.11 -0.32
C CYS A 108 2.74 -1.20 1.06
N ALA A 109 1.98 -1.74 2.01
CA ALA A 109 2.51 -2.10 3.30
C ALA A 109 3.73 -3.04 3.12
N PRO A 110 4.75 -2.90 3.97
CA PRO A 110 5.87 -3.83 3.98
C PRO A 110 5.34 -5.27 4.12
N HIS A 111 5.83 -6.18 3.28
CA HIS A 111 5.52 -7.59 3.46
C HIS A 111 6.09 -8.00 4.83
N PRO A 112 5.30 -8.57 5.75
CA PRO A 112 5.85 -9.03 7.01
C PRO A 112 6.90 -10.10 6.69
N GLN A 113 8.16 -9.79 6.95
CA GLN A 113 9.20 -10.80 7.01
C GLN A 113 8.82 -11.68 8.19
N THR A 114 8.21 -12.82 7.91
CA THR A 114 8.09 -13.90 8.88
C THR A 114 9.50 -14.46 9.04
N ASP A 115 10.29 -13.80 9.87
CA ASP A 115 11.49 -14.40 10.45
C ASP A 115 11.00 -15.54 11.33
N THR A 116 10.83 -16.71 10.70
CA THR A 116 10.74 -17.98 11.40
C THR A 116 12.11 -18.20 12.01
N THR A 117 12.33 -17.61 13.19
CA THR A 117 13.47 -17.95 14.03
C THR A 117 13.18 -19.35 14.55
N GLU A 118 13.61 -20.36 13.79
CA GLU A 118 13.78 -21.72 14.31
C GLU A 118 14.80 -21.63 15.45
N ARG A 119 14.29 -21.41 16.66
CA ARG A 119 15.01 -21.71 17.89
C ARG A 119 15.07 -23.23 17.95
N THR A 120 16.09 -23.82 17.34
CA THR A 120 16.46 -25.22 17.62
C THR A 120 16.78 -25.32 19.10
N ASP A 121 15.85 -25.91 19.84
CA ASP A 121 16.03 -26.39 21.20
C ASP A 121 17.13 -27.46 21.19
N ASN A 122 18.38 -27.04 21.38
CA ASN A 122 19.45 -27.95 21.79
C ASN A 122 19.42 -28.04 23.32
N LEU A 123 18.48 -28.84 23.83
CA LEU A 123 18.59 -29.46 25.14
C LEU A 123 18.63 -30.97 24.95
N ALA A 124 19.82 -31.50 24.67
CA ALA A 124 20.11 -32.92 24.78
C ALA A 124 21.58 -33.13 25.19
N ASP A 125 21.72 -33.82 26.32
CA ASP A 125 22.88 -34.59 26.79
C ASP A 125 24.24 -33.92 27.00
N ALA A 126 24.51 -33.61 28.27
CA ALA A 126 25.80 -33.94 28.86
C ALA A 126 25.55 -34.86 30.06
N ALA A 127 25.93 -36.12 29.86
CA ALA A 127 26.03 -37.19 30.85
C ALA A 127 27.13 -36.91 31.90
#